data_AF-A0A151EIC7-F1
#
_entry.id   AF-A0A151EIC7-F1
#
_cell.length_a   1.000
_cell.length_b   1.000
_cell.length_c   1.000
_cell.angle_alpha   90.00
_cell.angle_beta   90.00
_cell.angle_gamma   90.00
#
_symmetry.space_group_name_H-M   'P 1'
#
loop_
_entity.id
_entity.type
_entity.pdbx_description
1 polymer ?
#
loop_
_entity_poly.entity_id
_entity_poly.type
_entity_poly.pdbx_seq_one_letter_code
_entity_poly.pdbx_strand_id
1 'polypeptide(L)'
;MAVKQAMFTRDISAIIFTGIFGGIFFFSRGKRKKSEEFEEKELLKNKLLCRFVLDGIGKKVGESVAIDDDILIIKSGNKYLGVPLKHIEEEEKTLLVKGLIDQKKAEEMGEKWRAESFREIDLNEGK
;
A
#
# COMPACT_ATOMS: atom_id res chain seq x y z
N MET A 1 -13.85 38.74 -48.04
CA MET A 1 -14.77 39.71 -47.37
C MET A 1 -16.06 38.95 -47.11
N ALA A 2 -16.32 38.55 -45.86
CA ALA A 2 -17.28 39.22 -44.95
C ALA A 2 -18.73 39.16 -45.50
N VAL A 3 -19.78 38.73 -44.82
CA VAL A 3 -20.08 38.49 -43.39
C VAL A 3 -21.47 37.81 -43.33
N LYS A 4 -21.62 36.84 -42.41
CA LYS A 4 -22.77 36.43 -41.55
C LYS A 4 -24.24 36.40 -42.05
N GLN A 5 -24.94 35.42 -41.42
CA GLN A 5 -26.34 35.35 -40.93
C GLN A 5 -27.11 34.19 -41.59
N ALA A 6 -27.31 33.02 -40.99
CA ALA A 6 -27.96 32.63 -39.71
C ALA A 6 -29.48 32.83 -39.69
N MET A 7 -30.17 31.78 -39.19
CA MET A 7 -31.60 31.66 -38.82
C MET A 7 -32.58 31.32 -39.96
N PHE A 8 -33.65 30.55 -39.79
CA PHE A 8 -34.28 29.73 -38.72
C PHE A 8 -35.63 29.30 -39.38
N THR A 9 -36.05 28.04 -39.43
CA THR A 9 -37.01 27.39 -38.49
C THR A 9 -37.28 25.98 -39.01
N ARG A 10 -36.99 24.93 -38.24
CA ARG A 10 -37.94 24.12 -37.42
C ARG A 10 -38.91 23.28 -38.25
N ASP A 11 -38.64 21.98 -38.29
CA ASP A 11 -39.71 20.98 -38.16
C ASP A 11 -39.32 19.98 -37.06
N ILE A 12 -40.24 19.83 -36.11
CA ILE A 12 -40.19 18.99 -34.93
C ILE A 12 -41.20 17.87 -35.19
N SER A 13 -40.75 16.61 -35.26
CA SER A 13 -41.53 15.45 -34.78
C SER A 13 -40.77 14.13 -34.95
N ALA A 14 -41.02 13.19 -34.04
CA ALA A 14 -40.48 11.82 -33.87
C ALA A 14 -39.18 11.76 -33.04
N ILE A 15 -39.22 11.88 -31.70
CA ILE A 15 -39.81 10.98 -30.69
C ILE A 15 -39.29 9.53 -30.80
N ILE A 16 -38.33 9.26 -29.91
CA ILE A 16 -38.10 8.02 -29.13
C ILE A 16 -37.60 6.78 -29.89
N PHE A 17 -36.30 6.52 -29.73
CA PHE A 17 -35.79 5.16 -29.48
C PHE A 17 -34.61 5.23 -28.50
N THR A 18 -34.84 5.85 -27.33
CA THR A 18 -33.93 5.79 -26.19
C THR A 18 -34.40 4.71 -25.22
N GLY A 19 -33.66 3.61 -25.18
CA GLY A 19 -33.90 2.45 -24.32
C GLY A 19 -33.70 1.20 -25.16
N ILE A 20 -32.75 0.31 -24.93
CA ILE A 20 -32.18 -0.18 -23.67
C ILE A 20 -30.76 -0.66 -24.00
N PHE A 21 -29.71 0.16 -23.84
CA PHE A 21 -28.32 -0.35 -23.82
C PHE A 21 -27.36 0.53 -22.98
N GLY A 22 -27.87 1.52 -22.24
CA GLY A 22 -27.06 2.39 -21.39
C GLY A 22 -26.92 1.95 -19.93
N GLY A 23 -27.51 0.81 -19.54
CA GLY A 23 -27.69 0.45 -18.12
C GLY A 23 -26.60 -0.39 -17.48
N ILE A 24 -25.67 -0.97 -18.24
CA ILE A 24 -24.68 -1.94 -17.69
C ILE A 24 -23.29 -1.31 -17.48
N PHE A 25 -23.03 -0.13 -18.05
CA PHE A 25 -21.67 0.43 -18.06
C PHE A 25 -21.35 1.42 -16.92
N PHE A 26 -22.17 1.49 -15.87
CA PHE A 26 -21.91 2.39 -14.73
C PHE A 26 -21.57 1.68 -13.42
N PHE A 27 -21.53 0.34 -13.40
CA PHE A 27 -21.22 -0.42 -12.19
C PHE A 27 -19.78 -1.00 -12.15
N SER A 28 -19.01 -0.86 -13.23
CA SER A 28 -17.64 -1.41 -13.31
C SER A 28 -16.52 -0.44 -12.89
N ARG A 29 -16.82 0.86 -12.76
CA ARG A 29 -15.80 1.90 -12.48
C ARG A 29 -15.35 1.94 -11.01
N GLY A 30 -16.21 1.52 -10.08
CA GLY A 30 -15.89 1.44 -8.64
C GLY A 30 -14.96 0.27 -8.27
N LYS A 31 -14.97 -0.83 -9.04
CA LYS A 31 -14.10 -1.98 -8.78
C LYS A 31 -12.64 -1.76 -9.21
N ARG A 32 -12.40 -1.00 -10.29
CA ARG A 32 -11.02 -0.73 -10.78
C ARG A 32 -10.19 0.14 -9.83
N LYS A 33 -10.76 1.19 -9.23
CA LYS A 33 -10.01 2.03 -8.27
C LYS A 33 -9.53 1.24 -7.05
N LYS A 34 -10.35 0.31 -6.56
CA LYS A 34 -10.02 -0.51 -5.38
C LYS A 34 -8.94 -1.56 -5.70
N SER A 35 -8.90 -2.10 -6.91
CA SER A 35 -7.84 -3.04 -7.33
C SER A 35 -6.51 -2.35 -7.55
N GLU A 36 -6.50 -1.16 -8.15
CA GLU A 36 -5.28 -0.37 -8.36
C GLU A 36 -4.65 0.08 -7.03
N GLU A 37 -5.44 0.58 -6.06
CA GLU A 37 -4.92 0.95 -4.73
C GLU A 37 -4.36 -0.25 -3.95
N PHE A 38 -4.96 -1.43 -4.13
CA PHE A 38 -4.49 -2.67 -3.49
C PHE A 38 -3.16 -3.14 -4.09
N GLU A 39 -3.05 -3.18 -5.42
CA GLU A 39 -1.82 -3.54 -6.12
C GLU A 39 -0.67 -2.58 -5.77
N GLU A 40 -0.96 -1.27 -5.67
CA GLU A 40 0.04 -0.26 -5.32
C GLU A 40 0.55 -0.43 -3.87
N LYS A 41 -0.36 -0.73 -2.92
CA LYS A 41 0.01 -1.06 -1.53
C LYS A 41 0.83 -2.34 -1.43
N GLU A 42 0.47 -3.37 -2.17
CA GLU A 42 1.20 -4.64 -2.14
C GLU A 42 2.60 -4.50 -2.76
N LEU A 43 2.72 -3.75 -3.87
CA LEU A 43 4.00 -3.40 -4.47
C LEU A 43 4.87 -2.60 -3.49
N LEU A 44 4.29 -1.65 -2.76
CA LEU A 44 5.01 -0.86 -1.75
C LEU A 44 5.53 -1.76 -0.62
N LYS A 45 4.71 -2.68 -0.13
CA LYS A 45 5.13 -3.67 0.89
C LYS A 45 6.29 -4.52 0.39
N ASN A 46 6.19 -5.05 -0.83
CA ASN A 46 7.24 -5.89 -1.42
C ASN A 46 8.56 -5.13 -1.61
N LYS A 47 8.50 -3.83 -1.90
CA LYS A 47 9.71 -3.00 -2.01
C LYS A 47 10.47 -2.90 -0.70
N LEU A 48 9.80 -2.92 0.44
CA LEU A 48 10.41 -2.70 1.76
C LEU A 48 10.97 -3.97 2.40
N LEU A 49 10.66 -5.16 1.87
CA LEU A 49 11.15 -6.44 2.39
C LEU A 49 12.55 -6.78 1.87
N CYS A 50 13.25 -7.65 2.61
CA CYS A 50 14.57 -8.17 2.24
C CYS A 50 15.64 -7.08 2.03
N ARG A 51 15.54 -5.96 2.76
CA ARG A 51 16.50 -4.87 2.71
C ARG A 51 17.29 -4.75 4.01
N PHE A 52 18.54 -4.29 3.91
CA PHE A 52 19.31 -3.91 5.09
C PHE A 52 18.76 -2.61 5.68
N VAL A 53 18.60 -2.60 7.00
CA VAL A 53 18.14 -1.44 7.75
C VAL A 53 19.31 -0.83 8.52
N LEU A 54 19.51 0.47 8.36
CA LEU A 54 20.57 1.27 8.98
C LEU A 54 19.97 2.29 9.94
N ASP A 55 20.72 2.70 10.96
CA ASP A 55 20.36 3.82 11.83
C ASP A 55 20.88 5.16 11.27
N GLY A 56 20.56 6.26 11.95
CA GLY A 56 20.96 7.61 11.53
C GLY A 56 22.47 7.89 11.49
N ILE A 57 23.32 6.96 11.95
CA ILE A 57 24.79 7.05 11.83
C ILE A 57 25.36 6.03 10.83
N GLY A 58 24.50 5.30 10.10
CA GLY A 58 24.88 4.31 9.10
C GLY A 58 25.23 2.94 9.68
N LYS A 59 24.99 2.68 10.96
CA LYS A 59 25.23 1.37 11.57
C LYS A 59 24.08 0.42 11.20
N LYS A 60 24.42 -0.82 10.82
CA LYS A 60 23.43 -1.86 10.53
C LYS A 60 22.62 -2.19 11.79
N VAL A 61 21.31 -2.02 11.69
CA VAL A 61 20.31 -2.44 12.67
C VAL A 61 19.91 -3.89 12.42
N GLY A 62 19.68 -4.26 11.16
CA GLY A 62 19.23 -5.61 10.81
C GLY A 62 18.75 -5.72 9.36
N GLU A 63 17.80 -6.63 9.14
CA GLU A 63 17.16 -6.89 7.85
C GLU A 63 15.64 -6.86 7.98
N SER A 64 14.95 -6.23 7.03
CA SER A 64 13.48 -6.23 7.00
C SER A 64 12.94 -7.58 6.57
N VAL A 65 12.03 -8.14 7.39
CA VAL A 65 11.51 -9.50 7.19
C VAL A 65 9.99 -9.55 7.03
N ALA A 66 9.27 -8.57 7.57
CA ALA A 66 7.83 -8.48 7.45
C ALA A 66 7.33 -7.05 7.61
N ILE A 67 6.10 -6.82 7.20
CA ILE A 67 5.33 -5.61 7.51
C ILE A 67 4.02 -6.07 8.14
N ASP A 68 3.79 -5.64 9.37
CA ASP A 68 2.57 -5.87 10.13
C ASP A 68 1.86 -4.53 10.31
N ASP A 69 0.73 -4.35 9.64
CA ASP A 69 0.07 -3.06 9.45
C ASP A 69 1.04 -1.94 9.03
N ASP A 70 1.32 -0.98 9.93
CA ASP A 70 2.22 0.16 9.71
C ASP A 70 3.57 -0.02 10.43
N ILE A 71 3.94 -1.25 10.78
CA ILE A 71 5.17 -1.58 11.50
C ILE A 71 6.06 -2.42 10.59
N LEU A 72 7.27 -1.94 10.34
CA LEU A 72 8.34 -2.71 9.73
C LEU A 72 8.97 -3.63 10.78
N ILE A 73 9.00 -4.93 10.50
CA ILE A 73 9.67 -5.91 11.33
C ILE A 73 11.09 -6.12 10.82
N ILE A 74 12.04 -5.91 11.72
CA ILE A 74 13.48 -6.00 11.47
C ILE A 74 14.05 -7.15 12.28
N LYS A 75 14.68 -8.12 11.62
CA LYS A 75 15.45 -9.16 12.28
C LYS A 75 16.86 -8.63 12.60
N SER A 76 17.20 -8.65 13.88
CA SER A 76 18.50 -8.20 14.41
C SER A 76 19.13 -9.35 15.20
N GLY A 77 19.90 -10.21 14.51
CA GLY A 77 20.48 -11.41 15.11
C GLY A 77 19.38 -12.38 15.56
N ASN A 78 19.30 -12.62 16.87
CA ASN A 78 18.30 -13.51 17.48
C ASN A 78 17.03 -12.79 17.94
N LYS A 79 16.93 -11.47 17.72
CA LYS A 79 15.82 -10.64 18.14
C LYS A 79 15.09 -10.02 16.96
N TYR A 80 13.89 -9.53 17.22
CA TYR A 80 13.04 -8.83 16.27
C TYR A 80 12.69 -7.45 16.84
N LEU A 81 12.76 -6.45 15.98
CA LEU A 81 12.43 -5.07 16.29
C LEU A 81 11.24 -4.65 15.43
N GLY A 82 10.25 -4.01 16.04
CA GLY A 82 9.16 -3.34 15.33
C GLY A 82 9.44 -1.84 15.25
N VAL A 83 9.46 -1.30 14.04
CA VAL A 83 9.65 0.13 13.79
C VAL A 83 8.49 0.67 12.95
N PRO A 84 7.77 1.71 13.41
CA PRO A 84 6.69 2.29 12.62
C PRO A 84 7.20 2.86 11.29
N LEU A 85 6.49 2.61 10.18
CA LEU A 85 6.89 3.02 8.83
C LEU A 85 7.13 4.52 8.67
N LYS A 86 6.45 5.36 9.47
CA LYS A 86 6.70 6.82 9.51
C LYS A 86 8.12 7.21 9.92
N HIS A 87 8.86 6.28 10.53
CA HIS A 87 10.27 6.44 10.90
C HIS A 87 11.22 5.76 9.92
N ILE A 88 10.71 5.19 8.82
CA ILE A 88 11.51 4.50 7.81
C ILE A 88 11.60 5.38 6.58
N GLU A 89 12.81 5.59 6.09
CA GLU A 89 13.06 6.15 4.77
C GLU A 89 13.74 5.15 3.85
N GLU A 90 13.37 5.22 2.57
CA GLU A 90 13.95 4.40 1.51
C GLU A 90 15.18 5.11 0.92
N GLU A 91 16.33 4.44 0.96
CA GLU A 91 17.56 4.90 0.31
C GLU A 91 18.08 3.83 -0.64
N GLU A 92 17.89 3.99 -1.95
CA GLU A 92 18.35 3.05 -2.99
C GLU A 92 18.18 1.55 -2.64
N LYS A 93 19.17 0.96 -1.97
CA LYS A 93 19.25 -0.48 -1.61
C LYS A 93 19.01 -0.76 -0.11
N THR A 94 18.89 0.27 0.71
CA THR A 94 18.78 0.19 2.17
C THR A 94 17.54 0.93 2.68
N LEU A 95 17.21 0.70 3.94
CA LEU A 95 16.22 1.45 4.68
C LEU A 95 16.91 2.19 5.82
N LEU A 96 16.54 3.44 6.04
CA LEU A 96 17.09 4.27 7.11
C LEU A 96 16.04 4.47 8.22
N VAL A 97 16.43 4.20 9.46
CA VAL A 97 15.62 4.52 10.64
C VAL A 97 15.88 5.96 11.06
N LYS A 98 14.84 6.79 10.99
CA LYS A 98 14.89 8.21 11.34
C LYS A 98 14.35 8.52 12.73
N GLY A 99 15.01 9.48 13.36
CA GLY A 99 14.67 9.96 14.69
C GLY A 99 15.19 9.05 15.80
N LEU A 100 14.88 9.42 17.04
CA LEU A 100 15.22 8.64 18.21
C LEU A 100 14.15 7.57 18.41
N ILE A 101 14.52 6.30 18.26
CA ILE A 101 13.65 5.16 18.57
C ILE A 101 14.02 4.61 19.94
N ASP A 102 13.00 4.42 20.78
CA ASP A 102 13.13 3.67 22.01
C ASP A 102 13.37 2.19 21.67
N GLN A 103 14.63 1.77 21.83
CA GLN A 103 15.07 0.42 21.49
C GLN A 103 14.28 -0.65 22.25
N LYS A 104 13.92 -0.39 23.51
CA LYS A 104 13.19 -1.36 24.33
C LYS A 104 11.79 -1.58 23.77
N LYS A 105 11.09 -0.50 23.42
CA LYS A 105 9.75 -0.58 22.81
C LYS A 105 9.79 -1.23 21.43
N ALA A 106 10.82 -0.93 20.64
CA ALA A 106 11.00 -1.58 19.34
C ALA A 106 11.17 -3.10 19.51
N GLU A 107 11.99 -3.53 20.47
CA GLU A 107 12.14 -4.95 20.81
C GLU A 107 10.81 -5.55 21.30
N GLU A 108 10.13 -4.93 22.27
CA GLU A 108 8.83 -5.42 22.77
C GLU A 108 7.80 -5.63 21.63
N MET A 109 7.74 -4.70 20.67
CA MET A 109 6.85 -4.78 19.51
C MET A 109 7.23 -5.89 18.53
N GLY A 110 8.51 -6.01 18.18
CA GLY A 110 8.98 -7.03 17.24
C GLY A 110 8.90 -8.44 17.83
N GLU A 111 9.21 -8.58 19.11
CA GLU A 111 9.13 -9.87 19.83
C GLU A 111 7.68 -10.33 20.03
N LYS A 112 6.75 -9.39 20.24
CA LYS A 112 5.32 -9.69 20.28
C LYS A 112 4.85 -10.25 18.93
N TRP A 113 5.15 -9.55 17.83
CA TRP A 113 4.83 -10.01 16.48
C TRP A 113 5.40 -11.40 16.19
N ARG A 114 6.65 -11.67 16.59
CA ARG A 114 7.29 -12.98 16.42
C ARG A 114 6.51 -14.08 17.14
N ALA A 115 6.14 -13.84 18.40
CA ALA A 115 5.43 -14.83 19.20
C ALA A 115 4.04 -15.16 18.64
N GLU A 116 3.33 -14.15 18.14
CA GLU A 116 2.01 -14.30 17.50
C GLU A 116 2.13 -15.04 16.17
N SER A 117 3.10 -14.65 15.33
CA SER A 117 3.34 -15.27 14.02
C SER A 117 3.70 -16.76 14.12
N PHE A 118 4.55 -17.15 15.09
CA PHE A 118 4.89 -18.57 15.26
C PHE A 118 3.74 -19.39 15.82
N ARG A 119 2.93 -18.82 16.72
CA ARG A 119 1.75 -19.50 17.23
C ARG A 119 0.73 -19.78 16.12
N GLU A 120 0.59 -18.90 15.14
CA GLU A 120 -0.29 -19.13 13.99
C GLU A 120 0.16 -20.31 13.12
N ILE A 121 1.47 -20.50 12.97
CA ILE A 121 2.05 -21.63 12.22
C ILE A 121 1.70 -22.95 12.91
N ASP A 122 1.95 -23.05 14.23
CA ASP A 122 1.67 -24.27 15.01
C ASP A 122 0.19 -24.68 14.96
N LEU A 123 -0.73 -23.71 14.95
CA LEU A 123 -2.17 -23.97 14.87
C LEU A 123 -2.63 -24.42 13.47
N ASN A 124 -1.91 -24.03 12.43
CA ASN A 124 -2.24 -24.36 11.05
C ASN A 124 -1.63 -25.71 10.61
N GLU A 125 -0.49 -26.10 11.16
CA GLU A 125 0.14 -27.41 10.88
C GLU A 125 -0.57 -28.58 11.60
N GLY A 126 -1.37 -28.31 12.62
CA GLY A 126 -2.15 -29.32 13.36
C GLY A 126 -3.53 -29.68 12.77
N LYS A 127 -3.86 -29.21 11.57
CA LYS A 127 -5.12 -29.51 10.84
C LYS A 127 -4.86 -30.35 9.59
#